data_AF-A0A918QAB0-F1
#
_entry.id   AF-A0A918QAB0-F1
#
_cell.length_a   1.000
_cell.length_b   1.000
_cell.length_c   1.000
_cell.angle_alpha   90.00
_cell.angle_beta   90.00
_cell.angle_gamma   90.00
#
_symmetry.space_group_name_H-M   'P 1'
#
loop_
_entity.id
_entity.type
_entity.pdbx_description
1 polymer ?
#
loop_
_entity_poly.entity_id
_entity_poly.type
_entity_poly.pdbx_seq_one_letter_code
_entity_poly.pdbx_strand_id
1 'polypeptide(L)'
;MIGTKARDLADRGAVRDLIDVHAAMRHRSTAELENLGRRHARFEFSLHDLRDRLQGAEWWDDQDFADYGLDPGHVADLRAWALDWATDLDNRLHHNDHSDDG
;
A
#
# COMPACT_ATOMS: atom_id res chain seq x y z
N MET A 1 8.58 13.85 -3.64
CA MET A 1 9.64 12.84 -3.41
C MET A 1 8.97 11.46 -3.36
N ILE A 2 9.58 10.43 -3.94
CA ILE A 2 8.98 9.07 -3.96
C ILE A 2 8.96 8.44 -2.54
N GLY A 3 9.90 8.83 -1.67
CA GLY A 3 10.06 8.24 -0.34
C GLY A 3 8.89 8.44 0.64
N THR A 4 8.01 9.41 0.42
CA THR A 4 6.88 9.70 1.32
C THR A 4 5.62 8.93 0.96
N LYS A 5 5.53 8.35 -0.25
CA LYS A 5 4.27 7.83 -0.81
C LYS A 5 3.73 6.61 -0.07
N ALA A 6 4.59 5.67 0.34
CA ALA A 6 4.17 4.50 1.13
C ALA A 6 3.69 4.89 2.54
N ARG A 7 4.36 5.87 3.15
CA ARG A 7 3.93 6.46 4.42
C ARG A 7 2.59 7.16 4.28
N ASP A 8 2.45 8.00 3.26
CA ASP A 8 1.23 8.76 3.00
C ASP A 8 0.03 7.82 2.74
N LEU A 9 0.26 6.68 2.06
CA LEU A 9 -0.75 5.63 1.91
C LEU A 9 -1.16 5.02 3.25
N ALA A 10 -0.20 4.65 4.11
CA ALA A 10 -0.50 4.12 5.44
C ALA A 10 -1.23 5.15 6.34
N ASP A 11 -0.83 6.43 6.26
CA ASP A 11 -1.35 7.51 7.12
C ASP A 11 -2.74 7.98 6.66
N ARG A 12 -2.88 8.34 5.37
CA ARG A 12 -4.09 8.96 4.80
C ARG A 12 -4.99 8.00 4.02
N GLY A 13 -4.41 7.02 3.33
CA GLY A 13 -5.19 6.03 2.58
C GLY A 13 -5.96 6.62 1.39
N ALA A 14 -5.42 7.63 0.72
CA ALA A 14 -6.08 8.22 -0.44
C ALA A 14 -5.75 7.47 -1.74
N VAL A 15 -6.70 7.47 -2.68
CA VAL A 15 -6.57 6.91 -4.03
C VAL A 15 -5.29 7.37 -4.73
N ARG A 16 -4.98 8.68 -4.62
CA ARG A 16 -3.75 9.27 -5.16
C ARG A 16 -2.50 8.63 -4.59
N ASP A 17 -2.47 8.37 -3.28
CA ASP A 17 -1.30 7.80 -2.62
C ASP A 17 -1.06 6.36 -3.13
N LEU A 18 -2.13 5.58 -3.36
CA LEU A 18 -2.03 4.24 -3.94
C LEU A 18 -1.48 4.27 -5.37
N ILE A 19 -2.03 5.14 -6.23
CA ILE A 19 -1.57 5.33 -7.61
C ILE A 19 -0.09 5.71 -7.63
N ASP A 20 0.29 6.63 -6.75
CA ASP A 20 1.64 7.14 -6.60
C ASP A 20 2.65 6.06 -6.16
N VAL A 21 2.25 5.17 -5.25
CA VAL A 21 3.07 4.02 -4.82
C VAL A 21 3.18 2.97 -5.92
N HIS A 22 2.08 2.64 -6.60
CA HIS A 22 2.09 1.69 -7.71
C HIS A 22 2.95 2.17 -8.88
N ALA A 23 2.95 3.47 -9.18
CA ALA A 23 3.86 4.04 -10.18
C ALA A 23 5.34 3.85 -9.79
N ALA A 24 5.66 3.90 -8.48
CA ALA A 24 7.02 3.70 -7.97
C ALA A 24 7.48 2.23 -7.98
N MET A 25 6.54 1.26 -7.94
CA MET A 25 6.82 -0.18 -8.01
C MET A 25 7.58 -0.59 -9.28
N ARG A 26 7.41 0.14 -10.39
CA ARG A 26 8.11 -0.16 -11.66
C ARG A 26 9.63 -0.20 -11.53
N HIS A 27 10.17 0.36 -10.45
CA HIS A 27 11.60 0.40 -10.17
C HIS A 27 11.98 -0.15 -8.80
N ARG A 28 11.01 -0.64 -8.00
CA ARG A 28 11.21 -1.02 -6.59
C ARG A 28 10.28 -2.13 -6.14
N SER A 29 10.80 -3.01 -5.29
CA SER A 29 10.02 -4.04 -4.59
C SER A 29 9.15 -3.47 -3.45
N THR A 30 8.14 -4.22 -3.02
CA THR A 30 7.28 -3.90 -1.87
C THR A 30 8.10 -3.70 -0.58
N ALA A 31 9.10 -4.55 -0.33
CA ALA A 31 10.00 -4.41 0.81
C ALA A 31 10.80 -3.10 0.80
N GLU A 32 11.22 -2.61 -0.37
CA GLU A 32 11.88 -1.31 -0.50
C GLU A 32 10.92 -0.15 -0.22
N LEU A 33 9.65 -0.27 -0.62
CA LEU A 33 8.61 0.72 -0.33
C LEU A 33 8.31 0.81 1.17
N GLU A 34 8.23 -0.33 1.86
CA GLU A 34 8.10 -0.37 3.33
C GLU A 34 9.29 0.32 4.01
N ASN A 35 10.52 0.03 3.56
CA ASN A 35 11.74 0.61 4.11
C ASN A 35 11.79 2.13 3.87
N LEU A 36 11.36 2.59 2.69
CA LEU A 36 11.21 4.01 2.40
C LEU A 36 10.16 4.67 3.31
N GLY A 37 9.02 4.01 3.54
CA GLY A 37 7.99 4.45 4.48
C GLY A 37 8.56 4.67 5.89
N ARG A 38 9.25 3.65 6.44
CA ARG A 38 9.90 3.74 7.76
C ARG A 38 10.92 4.87 7.85
N ARG A 39 11.76 5.07 6.82
CA ARG A 39 12.79 6.11 6.82
C ARG A 39 12.23 7.53 6.81
N HIS A 40 11.04 7.72 6.25
CA HIS A 40 10.42 9.06 6.10
C HIS A 40 9.26 9.29 7.07
N ALA A 41 8.92 8.30 7.90
CA ALA A 41 7.91 8.46 8.93
C ALA A 41 8.46 9.36 10.05
N ARG A 42 7.68 10.40 10.39
CA ARG A 42 7.98 11.30 11.52
C ARG A 42 7.71 10.60 12.86
N PHE A 43 6.84 9.61 12.82
CA PHE A 43 6.48 8.69 13.89
C PHE A 43 6.65 7.25 13.40
N GLU A 44 6.07 6.28 14.08
CA GLU A 44 6.10 4.88 13.63
C GLU A 44 5.37 4.69 12.29
N PHE A 45 5.91 3.80 11.46
CA PHE A 45 5.26 3.33 10.24
C PHE A 45 4.64 1.96 10.49
N SER A 46 3.32 1.94 10.65
CA SER A 46 2.54 0.73 10.95
C SER A 46 2.33 -0.09 9.67
N LEU A 47 2.83 -1.34 9.68
CA LEU A 47 2.52 -2.31 8.62
C LEU A 47 1.07 -2.78 8.68
N HIS A 48 0.44 -2.77 9.86
CA HIS A 48 -0.99 -3.05 10.02
C HIS A 48 -1.83 -1.99 9.31
N ASP A 49 -1.52 -0.70 9.53
CA ASP A 49 -2.26 0.39 8.91
C ASP A 49 -2.10 0.33 7.39
N LEU A 50 -0.88 0.09 6.90
CA LEU A 50 -0.63 -0.11 5.47
C LEU A 50 -1.47 -1.26 4.90
N ARG A 51 -1.48 -2.43 5.56
CA ARG A 51 -2.28 -3.60 5.14
C ARG A 51 -3.76 -3.23 5.07
N ASP A 52 -4.29 -2.59 6.09
CA ASP A 52 -5.71 -2.22 6.16
C ASP A 52 -6.10 -1.23 5.05
N ARG A 53 -5.21 -0.29 4.71
CA ARG A 53 -5.43 0.64 3.58
C ARG A 53 -5.36 -0.04 2.22
N LEU A 54 -4.47 -1.02 2.06
CA LEU A 54 -4.38 -1.81 0.83
C LEU A 54 -5.61 -2.71 0.63
N GLN A 55 -6.10 -3.36 1.68
CA GLN A 55 -7.36 -4.13 1.63
C GLN A 55 -8.55 -3.21 1.35
N GLY A 56 -8.60 -2.06 2.03
CA GLY A 56 -9.65 -1.06 1.84
C GLY A 56 -9.77 -0.52 0.40
N ALA A 57 -8.70 -0.64 -0.40
CA ALA A 57 -8.68 -0.14 -1.77
C ALA A 57 -9.69 -0.85 -2.69
N GLU A 58 -10.19 -2.05 -2.36
CA GLU A 58 -11.24 -2.72 -3.14
C GLU A 58 -12.61 -2.02 -3.04
N TRP A 59 -12.82 -1.20 -2.01
CA TRP A 59 -14.10 -0.55 -1.73
C TRP A 59 -14.20 0.88 -2.27
N TRP A 60 -13.11 1.45 -2.79
CA TRP A 60 -13.12 2.78 -3.40
C TRP A 60 -13.92 2.79 -4.71
N ASP A 61 -14.54 3.92 -5.05
CA ASP A 61 -15.34 4.04 -6.27
C ASP A 61 -14.40 4.11 -7.49
N ASP A 62 -14.76 3.44 -8.59
CA ASP A 62 -14.00 3.52 -9.83
C ASP A 62 -13.88 4.97 -10.34
N GLN A 63 -14.87 5.81 -10.04
CA GLN A 63 -14.86 7.22 -10.39
C GLN A 63 -13.74 7.99 -9.66
N ASP A 64 -13.41 7.62 -8.43
CA ASP A 64 -12.30 8.25 -7.70
C ASP A 64 -10.95 7.99 -8.40
N PHE A 65 -10.81 6.87 -9.11
CA PHE A 65 -9.63 6.59 -9.95
C PHE A 65 -9.71 7.25 -11.33
N ALA A 66 -10.92 7.31 -11.91
CA ALA A 66 -11.16 7.95 -13.20
C ALA A 66 -10.87 9.46 -13.15
N ASP A 67 -11.09 10.11 -12.01
CA ASP A 67 -10.72 11.51 -11.76
C ASP A 67 -9.20 11.76 -11.87
N TYR A 68 -8.38 10.70 -11.71
CA TYR A 68 -6.94 10.72 -11.97
C TYR A 68 -6.56 10.21 -13.37
N GLY A 69 -7.54 9.90 -14.22
CA GLY A 69 -7.36 9.47 -15.60
C GLY A 69 -7.03 7.98 -15.78
N LEU A 70 -7.27 7.14 -14.78
CA LEU A 70 -7.10 5.70 -14.91
C LEU A 70 -8.30 5.10 -15.65
N ASP A 71 -8.04 4.23 -16.62
CA ASP A 71 -9.09 3.41 -17.23
C ASP A 71 -9.40 2.17 -16.37
N PRO A 72 -10.56 1.53 -16.56
CA PRO A 72 -10.98 0.37 -15.76
C PRO A 72 -9.98 -0.78 -15.72
N GLY A 73 -9.22 -1.02 -16.79
CA GLY A 73 -8.16 -2.04 -16.83
C GLY A 73 -7.01 -1.70 -15.88
N HIS A 74 -6.52 -0.45 -15.92
CA HIS A 74 -5.50 0.01 -14.98
C HIS A 74 -6.00 0.01 -13.52
N VAL A 75 -7.30 0.29 -13.29
CA VAL A 75 -7.89 0.19 -11.94
C VAL A 75 -7.90 -1.26 -11.44
N ALA A 76 -8.29 -2.21 -12.29
CA ALA A 76 -8.29 -3.62 -11.95
C ALA A 76 -6.87 -4.13 -11.63
N ASP A 77 -5.87 -3.77 -12.44
CA ASP A 77 -4.47 -4.12 -12.19
C ASP A 77 -3.96 -3.52 -10.88
N LEU A 78 -4.31 -2.26 -10.60
CA LEU A 78 -3.93 -1.57 -9.37
C LEU A 78 -4.54 -2.23 -8.13
N ARG A 79 -5.81 -2.64 -8.17
CA ARG A 79 -6.49 -3.34 -7.08
C ARG A 79 -5.92 -4.74 -6.87
N ALA A 80 -5.65 -5.47 -7.94
CA ALA A 80 -5.01 -6.79 -7.85
C ALA A 80 -3.63 -6.70 -7.21
N TRP A 81 -2.83 -5.71 -7.60
CA TRP A 81 -1.53 -5.44 -6.99
C TRP A 81 -1.65 -5.08 -5.50
N ALA A 82 -2.60 -4.22 -5.13
CA ALA A 82 -2.80 -3.84 -3.73
C ALA A 82 -3.21 -5.05 -2.87
N LEU A 83 -4.07 -5.92 -3.40
CA LEU A 83 -4.52 -7.14 -2.73
C LEU A 83 -3.39 -8.16 -2.55
N ASP A 84 -2.54 -8.35 -3.56
CA ASP A 84 -1.37 -9.24 -3.47
C ASP A 84 -0.42 -8.79 -2.36
N TRP A 85 -0.12 -7.49 -2.31
CA TRP A 85 0.73 -6.93 -1.24
C TRP A 85 0.07 -7.02 0.13
N ALA A 86 -1.24 -6.73 0.23
CA ALA A 86 -1.96 -6.90 1.49
C ALA A 86 -1.92 -8.36 1.99
N THR A 87 -2.01 -9.32 1.08
CA THR A 87 -1.94 -10.76 1.40
C THR A 87 -0.54 -11.17 1.87
N ASP A 88 0.52 -10.65 1.25
CA ASP A 88 1.90 -10.84 1.74
C ASP A 88 2.08 -10.29 3.16
N LEU A 89 1.59 -9.06 3.41
CA LEU A 89 1.64 -8.44 4.72
C LEU A 89 0.84 -9.24 5.75
N ASP A 90 -0.35 -9.70 5.41
CA ASP A 90 -1.20 -10.51 6.30
C ASP A 90 -0.49 -11.80 6.73
N ASN A 91 0.11 -12.53 5.79
CA ASN A 91 0.89 -13.74 6.08
C ASN A 91 2.09 -13.45 7.00
N ARG A 92 2.81 -12.35 6.75
CA ARG A 92 3.99 -11.97 7.55
C ARG A 92 3.62 -11.50 8.95
N LEU A 93 2.54 -10.73 9.08
CA LEU A 93 2.06 -10.23 10.37
C LEU A 93 1.49 -11.37 11.22
N HIS A 94 0.71 -12.28 10.64
CA HIS A 94 0.25 -13.49 11.33
C HIS A 94 1.41 -14.39 11.79
N HIS A 95 2.45 -14.55 10.96
CA HIS A 95 3.64 -15.32 11.36
C HIS A 95 4.43 -14.68 12.49
N ASN A 96 4.54 -13.34 12.50
CA ASN A 96 5.25 -12.61 13.55
C ASN A 96 4.49 -12.67 14.88
N ASP A 97 3.15 -12.54 14.85
CA ASP A 97 2.30 -12.66 16.05
C ASP A 97 2.39 -14.06 16.69
N HIS A 98 2.50 -15.11 15.87
CA HIS A 98 2.65 -16.48 16.36
C HIS A 98 4.08 -16.87 16.78
N SER A 99 5.08 -16.05 16.46
CA SER A 99 6.49 -16.30 16.81
C SER A 99 6.91 -15.67 18.14
N ASP A 100 6.14 -14.70 18.66
CA ASP A 100 6.39 -14.04 19.96
C ASP A 100 5.77 -14.81 21.16
N ASP A 101 5.04 -15.91 20.92
CA ASP A 101 4.44 -16.80 21.93
C ASP A 101 5.31 -18.07 22.18
N GLY A 102 6.63 -17.90 22.30
CA GLY A 102 7.61 -19.00 22.42
C GLY A 102 8.62 -18.85 23.56
#